data_AF-A0A1J3ELM2-F1
#
_entry.id   AF-A0A1J3ELM2-F1
#
_cell.length_a   1.000
_cell.length_b   1.000
_cell.length_c   1.000
_cell.angle_alpha   90.00
_cell.angle_beta   90.00
_cell.angle_gamma   90.00
#
_symmetry.space_group_name_H-M   'P 1'
#
loop_
_entity.id
_entity.type
_entity.pdbx_description
1 polymer ?
#
loop_
_entity_poly.entity_id
_entity_poly.type
_entity_poly.pdbx_seq_one_letter_code
_entity_poly.pdbx_strand_id
1 'polypeptide(L)'
;GFSMDCFKGWSSLMKLAIPSCVSVCLEWWWYEIMILLCGLLLNPQATVASMGILIQTTALIYIFPSSLSISVSTRVGNELGANQPGKARIAARTGLCL
;
A
#
# COMPACT_ATOMS: atom_id res chain seq x y z
N GLY A 1 -1.30 -4.76 33.44
CA GLY A 1 -0.25 -5.80 33.30
C GLY A 1 -0.36 -6.37 31.91
N PHE A 2 0.76 -6.52 31.20
CA PHE A 2 0.80 -7.13 29.87
C PHE A 2 0.17 -8.53 29.93
N SER A 3 -1.08 -8.66 29.48
CA SER A 3 -1.74 -9.96 29.38
C SER A 3 -1.26 -10.69 28.14
N MET A 4 -0.88 -11.96 28.28
CA MET A 4 -0.51 -12.86 27.19
C MET A 4 -1.66 -13.06 26.18
N ASP A 5 -2.89 -12.69 26.55
CA ASP A 5 -4.03 -12.61 25.63
C ASP A 5 -3.86 -11.57 24.51
N CYS A 6 -3.02 -10.53 24.70
CA CYS A 6 -2.72 -9.56 23.64
C CYS A 6 -1.94 -10.20 22.46
N PHE A 7 -1.18 -11.27 22.73
CA PHE A 7 -0.49 -12.04 21.69
C PHE A 7 -1.39 -13.09 21.02
N LYS A 8 -2.57 -13.39 21.58
CA LYS A 8 -3.56 -14.25 20.92
C LYS A 8 -4.17 -13.49 19.74
N GLY A 9 -3.63 -13.75 18.56
CA GLY A 9 -4.02 -13.07 17.31
C GLY A 9 -2.85 -12.38 16.61
N TRP A 10 -1.75 -12.12 17.31
CA TRP A 10 -0.54 -11.53 16.75
C TRP A 10 0.06 -12.40 15.64
N SER A 11 0.01 -13.73 15.78
CA SER A 11 0.44 -14.64 14.72
C SER A 11 -0.38 -14.50 13.43
N SER A 12 -1.69 -14.27 13.54
CA SER A 12 -2.56 -14.04 12.37
C SER A 12 -2.28 -12.67 11.74
N LEU A 13 -2.14 -11.62 12.56
CA LEU A 13 -1.76 -10.29 12.10
C LEU A 13 -0.40 -10.29 11.40
N MET A 14 0.62 -10.95 11.98
CA MET A 14 1.94 -11.08 11.37
C MET A 14 1.89 -11.84 10.04
N LYS A 15 1.05 -12.88 9.92
CA LYS A 15 0.85 -13.59 8.65
C LYS A 15 0.28 -12.71 7.53
N LEU A 16 -0.46 -11.64 7.84
CA LEU A 16 -0.91 -10.65 6.85
C LEU A 16 0.04 -9.45 6.70
N ALA A 17 0.65 -9.02 7.80
CA ALA A 17 1.54 -7.86 7.82
C ALA A 17 2.87 -8.12 7.12
N ILE A 18 3.45 -9.32 7.30
CA ILE A 18 4.72 -9.71 6.65
C ILE A 18 4.59 -9.66 5.12
N PRO A 19 3.64 -10.35 4.46
CA PRO A 19 3.54 -10.29 3.00
C PRO A 19 3.21 -8.88 2.50
N SER A 20 2.38 -8.11 3.22
CA SER A 20 2.10 -6.71 2.88
C SER A 20 3.37 -5.85 2.94
N CYS A 21 4.17 -5.99 4.00
CA CYS A 21 5.42 -5.26 4.17
C CYS A 21 6.44 -5.62 3.09
N VAL A 22 6.60 -6.92 2.82
CA VAL A 22 7.48 -7.42 1.74
C VAL A 22 7.04 -6.88 0.38
N SER A 23 5.74 -6.85 0.09
CA SER A 23 5.21 -6.31 -1.16
C SER A 23 5.56 -4.83 -1.35
N VAL A 24 5.39 -4.02 -0.30
CA VAL A 24 5.72 -2.58 -0.36
C VAL A 24 7.22 -2.37 -0.50
N CYS A 25 8.04 -3.13 0.24
CA CYS A 25 9.49 -3.05 0.12
C CYS A 25 9.98 -3.46 -1.28
N LEU A 26 9.42 -4.51 -1.86
CA LEU A 26 9.76 -4.96 -3.21
C LEU A 26 9.39 -3.93 -4.27
N GLU A 27 8.26 -3.24 -4.12
CA GLU A 27 7.86 -2.16 -5.03
C GLU A 27 8.88 -1.01 -5.02
N TRP A 28 9.32 -0.59 -3.82
CA TRP A 28 10.36 0.44 -3.68
C TRP A 28 11.72 0.00 -4.21
N TRP A 29 12.16 -1.20 -3.86
CA TRP A 29 13.43 -1.74 -4.37
C TRP A 29 13.44 -1.91 -5.88
N TRP A 30 12.29 -2.25 -6.47
CA TRP A 30 12.17 -2.33 -7.91
C TRP A 30 12.45 -0.99 -8.60
N TYR A 31 11.92 0.12 -8.07
CA TYR A 31 12.21 1.45 -8.62
C TYR A 31 13.69 1.80 -8.54
N GLU A 32 14.35 1.51 -7.41
CA GLU A 32 15.80 1.72 -7.24
C GLU A 32 16.63 0.90 -8.24
N ILE A 33 16.30 -0.38 -8.43
CA ILE A 33 16.97 -1.25 -9.41
C ILE A 33 16.79 -0.71 -10.84
N MET A 34 15.57 -0.26 -11.19
CA MET A 34 15.32 0.33 -12.51
C MET A 34 16.15 1.60 -12.73
N ILE A 35 16.25 2.47 -11.72
CA ILE A 35 17.08 3.69 -11.79
C ILE A 35 18.55 3.33 -11.98
N LEU A 36 19.07 2.33 -11.24
CA LEU A 36 20.45 1.85 -11.38
C LEU A 36 20.73 1.31 -12.80
N LEU A 37 19.78 0.54 -13.37
CA LEU A 37 19.90 0.02 -14.74
C LEU A 37 19.82 1.14 -15.79
N CYS A 38 18.95 2.14 -15.61
CA CYS A 38 18.91 3.33 -16.46
C CYS A 38 20.22 4.14 -16.40
N GLY A 39 20.89 4.15 -15.25
CA GLY A 39 22.20 4.77 -15.06
C GLY A 39 23.37 4.06 -15.76
N LEU A 40 23.21 2.79 -16.12
CA LEU A 40 24.20 1.98 -16.84
C LEU A 40 24.06 2.05 -18.37
N LEU A 41 23.02 2.71 -18.88
CA LEU A 41 22.77 2.88 -20.32
C LEU A 41 23.67 3.95 -20.94
N LEU A 42 23.84 3.91 -22.26
CA LEU A 42 24.69 4.85 -23.03
C LEU A 42 24.34 6.34 -22.82
N ASN A 43 23.09 6.68 -22.49
CA ASN A 43 22.61 8.03 -22.23
C ASN A 43 21.90 8.13 -20.87
N PRO A 44 22.64 8.04 -19.75
CA PRO A 44 22.06 7.85 -18.43
C PRO A 44 21.24 9.08 -17.97
N GLN A 45 21.65 10.30 -18.33
CA GLN A 45 20.91 11.51 -17.94
C GLN A 45 19.51 11.56 -18.55
N ALA A 46 19.38 11.29 -19.84
CA ALA A 46 18.08 11.34 -20.53
C ALA A 46 17.16 10.21 -20.06
N THR A 47 17.69 8.99 -19.92
CA THR A 47 16.90 7.82 -19.50
C THR A 47 16.44 7.94 -18.04
N VAL A 48 17.33 8.32 -17.11
CA VAL A 48 16.95 8.52 -15.70
C VAL A 48 15.96 9.66 -15.54
N ALA A 49 16.13 10.78 -16.27
CA ALA A 49 15.17 11.88 -16.25
C ALA A 49 13.77 11.45 -16.74
N SER A 50 13.71 10.70 -17.84
CA SER A 50 12.45 10.16 -18.37
C SER A 50 11.77 9.18 -17.40
N MET A 51 12.56 8.33 -16.75
CA MET A 51 12.08 7.39 -15.74
C MET A 51 11.55 8.12 -14.51
N GLY A 52 12.21 9.19 -14.06
CA GLY A 52 11.74 10.02 -12.96
C GLY A 52 10.41 10.70 -13.26
N ILE A 53 10.23 11.24 -14.48
CA ILE A 53 8.94 11.82 -14.91
C ILE A 53 7.86 10.74 -14.95
N LEU A 54 8.18 9.55 -15.45
CA LEU A 54 7.25 8.43 -15.50
C LEU A 54 6.79 8.03 -14.09
N ILE A 55 7.72 7.80 -13.17
CA ILE A 55 7.42 7.43 -11.77
C ILE A 55 6.56 8.50 -11.10
N GLN A 56 6.91 9.78 -11.23
CA GLN A 56 6.14 10.88 -10.62
C GLN A 56 4.73 10.99 -11.21
N THR A 57 4.60 10.79 -12.52
CA THR A 57 3.31 10.80 -13.21
C THR A 57 2.43 9.63 -12.74
N THR A 58 3.01 8.43 -12.68
CA THR A 58 2.34 7.24 -12.15
C THR A 58 1.93 7.45 -10.70
N ALA A 59 2.82 7.95 -9.84
CA ALA A 59 2.51 8.24 -8.44
C ALA A 59 1.35 9.23 -8.29
N LEU A 60 1.32 10.30 -9.09
CA LEU A 60 0.22 11.27 -9.11
C LEU A 60 -1.11 10.63 -9.52
N ILE A 61 -1.12 9.75 -10.53
CA ILE A 61 -2.34 9.04 -10.95
C ILE A 61 -2.82 8.08 -9.86
N TYR A 62 -1.89 7.39 -9.19
CA TYR A 62 -2.21 6.42 -8.15
C TYR A 62 -2.52 7.05 -6.78
N ILE A 63 -2.18 8.31 -6.53
CA ILE A 63 -2.36 8.93 -5.21
C ILE A 63 -3.84 8.98 -4.79
N PHE A 64 -4.72 9.27 -5.74
CA PHE A 64 -6.16 9.37 -5.48
C PHE A 64 -6.78 8.02 -5.12
N PRO A 65 -6.67 6.95 -5.95
CA PRO A 65 -7.20 5.64 -5.60
C PRO A 65 -6.52 5.03 -4.36
N SER A 66 -5.22 5.28 -4.16
CA SER A 66 -4.51 4.82 -2.96
C SER A 66 -5.05 5.49 -1.68
N SER A 67 -5.23 6.82 -1.71
CA SER A 67 -5.77 7.58 -0.57
C SER A 67 -7.20 7.16 -0.24
N LEU A 68 -8.03 6.91 -1.25
CA LEU A 68 -9.38 6.37 -1.08
C LEU A 68 -9.33 4.96 -0.46
N SER A 69 -8.48 4.08 -0.99
CA SER A 69 -8.32 2.71 -0.47
C SER A 69 -7.92 2.69 1.01
N ILE A 70 -6.97 3.54 1.42
CA ILE A 70 -6.56 3.67 2.83
C ILE A 70 -7.70 4.21 3.69
N SER A 71 -8.42 5.22 3.20
CA SER A 71 -9.57 5.81 3.91
C SER A 71 -10.71 4.83 4.11
N VAL A 72 -11.06 4.07 3.06
CA VAL A 72 -12.08 3.02 3.09
C VAL A 72 -11.66 1.88 4.00
N SER A 73 -10.41 1.42 3.90
CA SER A 73 -9.87 0.35 4.76
C SER A 73 -9.90 0.75 6.24
N THR A 74 -9.53 2.00 6.55
CA THR A 74 -9.61 2.55 7.91
C THR A 74 -11.05 2.60 8.40
N ARG A 75 -11.99 3.05 7.56
CA ARG A 75 -13.41 3.12 7.92
C ARG A 75 -14.00 1.72 8.14
N VAL A 76 -13.73 0.78 7.25
CA VAL A 76 -14.16 -0.61 7.36
C VAL A 76 -13.59 -1.25 8.63
N GLY A 77 -12.30 -1.05 8.90
CA GLY A 77 -11.65 -1.51 10.13
C GLY A 77 -12.30 -0.97 11.40
N ASN A 78 -12.62 0.33 11.43
CA ASN A 78 -13.31 0.96 12.55
C ASN A 78 -14.72 0.40 12.78
N GLU A 79 -15.52 0.23 11.71
CA GLU A 79 -16.89 -0.31 11.81
C GLU A 79 -16.89 -1.80 12.20
N LEU A 80 -15.93 -2.59 11.72
CA LEU A 80 -15.72 -3.98 12.16
C LEU A 80 -15.31 -4.05 13.63
N GLY A 81 -14.40 -3.17 14.08
CA GLY A 81 -14.00 -3.06 15.49
C GLY A 81 -15.15 -2.63 16.41
N ALA A 82 -16.10 -1.84 15.90
CA ALA A 82 -17.33 -1.46 16.60
C ALA A 82 -18.42 -2.55 16.57
N ASN A 83 -18.12 -3.74 16.03
CA ASN A 83 -19.05 -4.87 15.87
C ASN A 83 -20.29 -4.53 15.00
N GLN A 84 -20.11 -3.67 13.98
CA GLN A 84 -21.16 -3.21 13.05
C GLN A 84 -20.87 -3.68 11.61
N PRO A 85 -20.97 -4.99 11.32
CA PRO A 85 -20.60 -5.55 10.00
C PRO A 85 -21.46 -5.03 8.85
N GLY A 86 -22.71 -4.64 9.11
CA GLY A 86 -23.58 -4.03 8.09
C GLY A 86 -23.06 -2.69 7.58
N LYS A 87 -22.59 -1.82 8.48
CA LYS A 87 -21.99 -0.53 8.10
C LYS A 87 -20.63 -0.71 7.44
N ALA A 88 -19.83 -1.67 7.90
CA ALA A 88 -18.57 -2.05 7.25
C ALA A 88 -18.80 -2.48 5.79
N ARG A 89 -19.83 -3.29 5.52
CA ARG A 89 -20.16 -3.73 4.15
C ARG A 89 -20.60 -2.59 3.25
N ILE A 90 -21.37 -1.63 3.79
CA ILE A 90 -21.76 -0.42 3.05
C ILE A 90 -20.51 0.39 2.73
N ALA A 91 -19.67 0.71 3.72
CA ALA A 91 -18.43 1.48 3.52
C ALA A 91 -17.50 0.85 2.46
N ALA A 92 -17.33 -0.48 2.48
CA ALA A 92 -16.55 -1.20 1.48
C ALA A 92 -17.16 -1.09 0.07
N ARG A 93 -18.49 -1.23 -0.07
CA ARG A 93 -19.18 -1.10 -1.35
C ARG A 93 -19.09 0.31 -1.91
N THR A 94 -19.29 1.32 -1.08
CA THR A 94 -19.21 2.71 -1.52
C THR A 94 -17.80 3.05 -1.99
N GLY A 95 -16.78 2.53 -1.30
CA GLY A 95 -15.38 2.70 -1.70
C GLY A 95 -14.98 1.96 -2.97
N LEU A 96 -15.67 0.86 -3.31
CA LEU A 96 -15.38 0.05 -4.51
C LEU A 96 -16.13 0.55 -5.76
N CYS A 97 -17.21 1.30 -5.56
CA CYS A 97 -18.00 1.92 -6.64
C CYS A 97 -17.52 3.34 -7.02
N LEU A 98 -16.57 3.89 -6.26
CA LEU A 98 -15.90 5.17 -6.52
C LEU A 98 -14.66 4.96 -7.40
#